data_AF-A0A0B7BV21-F1
#
_entry.id   AF-A0A0B7BV21-F1
#
_cell.length_a   1.000
_cell.length_b   1.000
_cell.length_c   1.000
_cell.angle_alpha   90.00
_cell.angle_beta   90.00
_cell.angle_gamma   90.00
#
_symmetry.space_group_name_H-M   'P 1'
#
loop_
_entity.id
_entity.type
_entity.pdbx_description
1 polymer ?
#
loop_
_entity_poly.entity_id
_entity_poly.type
_entity_poly.pdbx_seq_one_letter_code
_entity_poly.pdbx_strand_id
1 'polypeptide(L)'
;VGPNFKGVKMIPAGIHFISFSSTNKDKQPGPRTGFFYSFSPKEMVVRKWDSGTEALSSDQVSAEELERFEHNRKELDRFLGPYPYDRYKQ
;
A
#
# COMPACT_ATOMS: atom_id res chain seq x y z
N VAL A 1 5.72 10.04 5.64
CA VAL A 1 5.25 9.98 4.23
C VAL A 1 4.68 11.32 3.82
N GLY A 2 4.76 11.70 2.54
CA GLY A 2 4.19 12.96 2.06
C GLY A 2 2.65 12.92 2.01
N PRO A 3 1.97 14.08 2.06
CA PRO A 3 0.50 14.15 2.14
C PRO A 3 -0.21 13.55 0.91
N ASN A 4 0.51 13.43 -0.20
CA ASN A 4 0.00 12.91 -1.47
C ASN A 4 0.34 11.43 -1.71
N PHE A 5 1.06 10.77 -0.80
CA PHE A 5 1.44 9.38 -0.97
C PHE A 5 0.24 8.46 -0.80
N LYS A 6 -0.06 7.65 -1.81
CA LYS A 6 -1.21 6.73 -1.84
C LYS A 6 -0.83 5.26 -1.98
N GLY A 7 0.46 4.93 -2.12
CA GLY A 7 0.91 3.55 -2.20
C GLY A 7 2.19 3.34 -3.00
N VAL A 8 2.47 2.09 -3.34
CA VAL A 8 3.66 1.66 -4.08
C VAL A 8 3.21 0.96 -5.37
N LYS A 9 3.93 1.20 -6.47
CA LYS A 9 3.66 0.60 -7.79
C LYS A 9 4.80 -0.29 -8.27
N MET A 10 4.48 -1.13 -9.24
CA MET A 10 5.40 -2.09 -9.86
C MET A 10 5.99 -3.03 -8.79
N ILE A 11 5.16 -3.66 -7.97
CA ILE A 11 5.63 -4.66 -7.01
C ILE A 11 5.87 -5.97 -7.78
N PRO A 12 7.05 -6.60 -7.68
CA PRO A 12 7.29 -7.91 -8.28
C PRO A 12 6.32 -8.97 -7.74
N ALA A 13 5.99 -9.98 -8.56
CA ALA A 13 5.25 -11.13 -8.05
C ALA A 13 6.08 -11.86 -6.96
N GLY A 14 5.39 -12.44 -5.97
CA GLY A 14 6.00 -13.14 -4.85
C GLY A 14 5.59 -12.57 -3.48
N ILE A 15 6.24 -13.05 -2.42
CA ILE A 15 5.93 -12.65 -1.05
C ILE A 15 6.67 -11.37 -0.70
N HIS A 16 5.92 -10.38 -0.22
CA HIS A 16 6.45 -9.10 0.27
C HIS A 16 5.94 -8.82 1.68
N PHE A 17 6.78 -8.21 2.50
CA PHE A 17 6.40 -7.72 3.82
C PHE A 17 6.10 -6.22 3.74
N ILE A 18 4.85 -5.85 4.06
CA ILE A 18 4.40 -4.46 4.07
C ILE A 18 4.37 -3.98 5.51
N SER A 19 5.25 -3.05 5.85
CA SER A 19 5.31 -2.43 7.18
C SER A 19 4.80 -1.00 7.15
N PHE A 20 3.99 -0.63 8.14
CA PHE A 20 3.48 0.71 8.38
C PHE A 20 3.54 1.04 9.87
N SER A 21 3.52 2.33 10.19
CA SER A 21 3.48 2.81 11.57
C SER A 21 2.63 4.06 11.62
N SER A 22 1.68 4.09 12.56
CA SER A 22 0.95 5.32 12.88
C SER A 22 1.92 6.35 13.46
N THR A 23 1.68 7.63 13.24
CA THR A 23 2.43 8.72 13.90
C THR A 23 1.44 9.55 14.68
N ASN A 24 1.71 9.77 15.97
CA ASN A 24 0.85 10.60 16.80
C ASN A 24 0.97 12.10 16.41
N LYS A 25 0.12 12.97 16.96
CA LYS A 25 0.11 14.43 16.71
C LYS A 25 1.49 15.08 16.92
N ASP A 26 2.28 14.56 17.85
CA ASP A 26 3.65 14.99 18.14
C ASP A 26 4.72 14.39 17.20
N LYS A 27 4.30 13.77 16.08
CA LYS A 27 5.15 13.09 15.09
C LYS A 27 6.01 11.96 15.66
N GLN A 28 5.65 11.45 16.84
CA GLN A 28 6.29 10.28 17.42
C GLN A 28 5.81 9.01 16.69
N PRO A 29 6.72 8.14 16.24
CA PRO A 29 6.34 6.90 15.58
C PRO A 29 5.73 5.94 16.61
N GLY A 30 4.52 5.47 16.32
CA GLY A 30 3.88 4.39 17.03
C GLY A 30 4.50 3.03 16.70
N PRO A 31 3.94 1.93 17.26
CA PRO A 31 4.37 0.58 16.96
C PRO A 31 4.40 0.31 15.46
N ARG A 32 5.47 -0.36 14.98
CA ARG A 32 5.56 -0.82 13.59
C ARG A 32 4.74 -2.09 13.44
N THR A 33 3.71 -2.02 12.64
CA THR A 33 2.85 -3.15 12.29
C THR A 33 3.06 -3.50 10.82
N GLY A 34 2.85 -4.75 10.46
CA GLY A 34 2.94 -5.17 9.07
C GLY A 34 2.36 -6.54 8.82
N PHE A 35 2.23 -6.90 7.55
CA PHE A 35 1.74 -8.21 7.13
C PHE A 35 2.52 -8.70 5.92
N PHE A 36 2.52 -10.02 5.75
CA PHE A 36 3.01 -10.65 4.52
C PHE A 36 1.88 -10.71 3.51
N TYR A 37 2.21 -10.44 2.25
CA TYR A 37 1.29 -10.57 1.14
C TYR A 37 2.00 -11.19 -0.05
N SER A 38 1.36 -12.18 -0.67
CA SER A 38 1.86 -12.79 -1.91
C SER A 38 1.19 -12.11 -3.09
N PHE A 39 1.95 -11.27 -3.80
CA PHE A 39 1.47 -10.57 -4.99
C PHE A 39 1.52 -11.47 -6.22
N SER A 40 0.44 -11.45 -6.99
CA SER A 40 0.37 -12.03 -8.34
C SER A 40 0.86 -11.02 -9.39
N PRO A 41 1.31 -11.49 -10.58
CA PRO A 41 1.72 -10.59 -11.65
C PRO A 41 0.61 -9.61 -12.04
N LYS A 42 0.91 -8.30 -12.05
CA LYS A 42 -0.02 -7.20 -12.38
C LYS A 42 -1.24 -7.09 -11.46
N GLU A 43 -1.15 -7.61 -10.24
CA GLU A 43 -2.21 -7.48 -9.25
C GLU A 43 -2.31 -6.05 -8.71
N MET A 44 -3.54 -5.56 -8.54
CA MET A 44 -3.85 -4.32 -7.84
C MET A 44 -4.55 -4.66 -6.52
N VAL A 45 -3.93 -4.26 -5.41
CA VAL A 45 -4.48 -4.45 -4.07
C VAL A 45 -4.74 -3.08 -3.47
N VAL A 46 -5.98 -2.86 -3.04
CA VAL A 46 -6.39 -1.63 -2.36
C VAL A 46 -6.78 -1.99 -0.93
N ARG A 47 -6.14 -1.35 0.05
CA ARG A 47 -6.47 -1.48 1.47
C ARG A 47 -6.79 -0.11 2.05
N LYS A 48 -7.81 -0.05 2.90
CA LYS A 48 -8.22 1.16 3.60
C LYS A 48 -7.57 1.20 4.98
N TRP A 49 -7.20 2.39 5.43
CA TRP A 49 -6.75 2.59 6.80
C TRP A 49 -7.94 2.58 7.75
N ASP A 50 -7.88 1.77 8.79
CA ASP A 50 -8.82 1.76 9.89
C ASP A 50 -8.24 2.55 11.07
N SER A 51 -8.90 3.66 11.41
CA SER A 51 -8.50 4.53 12.52
C SER A 51 -8.79 3.93 13.90
N GLY A 52 -9.66 2.93 14.00
CA GLY A 52 -9.98 2.26 15.25
C GLY A 52 -8.90 1.25 15.66
N THR A 53 -8.36 0.52 14.70
CA THR A 53 -7.32 -0.49 14.91
C THR A 53 -5.90 -0.01 14.61
N GLU A 54 -5.76 1.23 14.13
CA GLU A 54 -4.50 1.82 13.62
C GLU A 54 -3.79 0.89 12.63
N ALA A 55 -4.57 0.19 11.80
CA ALA A 55 -4.07 -0.81 10.86
C ALA A 55 -4.68 -0.67 9.47
N LEU A 56 -3.99 -1.21 8.46
CA LEU A 56 -4.57 -1.43 7.15
C LEU A 56 -5.60 -2.56 7.26
N SER A 57 -6.86 -2.27 6.94
CA SER A 57 -7.93 -3.27 6.92
C SER A 57 -7.54 -4.43 5.99
N SER A 58 -7.83 -5.64 6.44
CA SER A 58 -7.72 -6.87 5.66
C SER A 58 -8.88 -7.05 4.67
N ASP A 59 -9.92 -6.23 4.78
CA ASP A 59 -11.10 -6.34 3.95
C ASP A 59 -10.77 -5.98 2.51
N GLN A 60 -11.21 -6.83 1.59
CA GLN A 60 -11.18 -6.48 0.18
C GLN A 60 -12.20 -5.37 -0.07
N VAL A 61 -11.75 -4.31 -0.75
CA VAL A 61 -12.65 -3.31 -1.32
C VAL A 61 -13.60 -3.97 -2.33
N SER A 62 -14.76 -3.35 -2.57
CA SER A 62 -15.73 -3.92 -3.49
C SER A 62 -15.18 -4.00 -4.92
N ALA A 63 -15.74 -4.89 -5.74
CA ALA A 63 -15.32 -5.04 -7.14
C ALA A 63 -15.45 -3.73 -7.92
N GLU A 64 -16.51 -2.97 -7.66
CA GLU A 64 -16.76 -1.67 -8.30
C GLU A 64 -15.71 -0.63 -7.89
N GLU A 65 -15.24 -0.65 -6.63
CA GLU A 65 -14.16 0.21 -6.19
C GLU A 65 -12.84 -0.15 -6.88
N LEU A 66 -12.51 -1.45 -6.97
CA LEU A 66 -11.33 -1.94 -7.68
C LEU A 66 -11.35 -1.52 -9.15
N GLU A 67 -12.47 -1.72 -9.84
CA GLU A 67 -12.61 -1.32 -11.24
C GLU A 67 -12.42 0.17 -11.42
N ARG A 68 -12.96 1.00 -10.52
CA ARG A 68 -12.74 2.46 -10.55
C ARG A 68 -11.28 2.83 -10.39
N PHE A 69 -10.56 2.18 -9.46
CA PHE A 69 -9.13 2.44 -9.27
C PHE A 69 -8.31 1.97 -10.47
N GLU A 70 -8.66 0.83 -11.08
CA GLU A 70 -7.98 0.32 -12.27
C GLU A 70 -8.23 1.23 -13.49
N HIS A 71 -9.47 1.71 -13.70
CA HIS A 71 -9.77 2.71 -14.73
C HIS A 71 -9.01 4.01 -14.50
N ASN A 72 -8.86 4.43 -13.24
CA ASN A 72 -8.14 5.65 -12.89
C ASN A 72 -6.63 5.45 -12.64
N ARG A 73 -6.06 4.30 -13.04
CA ARG A 73 -4.67 3.94 -12.72
C ARG A 73 -3.65 4.98 -13.20
N LYS A 74 -3.91 5.62 -14.36
CA LYS A 74 -3.03 6.65 -14.92
C LYS A 74 -2.94 7.90 -14.04
N GLU A 75 -4.04 8.34 -13.44
CA GLU A 75 -4.01 9.50 -12.56
C GLU A 75 -3.40 9.15 -11.20
N LEU A 76 -3.63 7.93 -10.72
CA LEU A 76 -3.05 7.41 -9.47
C LEU A 76 -1.53 7.30 -9.55
N ASP A 77 -0.97 7.05 -10.73
CA ASP A 77 0.45 6.80 -10.94
C ASP A 77 1.38 7.88 -10.35
N ARG A 78 0.94 9.15 -10.32
CA ARG A 78 1.69 10.28 -9.73
C ARG A 78 1.75 10.25 -8.19
N PHE A 79 0.85 9.51 -7.56
CA PHE A 79 0.71 9.38 -6.11
C PHE A 79 1.31 8.07 -5.59
N LEU A 80 1.81 7.22 -6.48
CA LEU A 80 2.41 5.92 -6.16
C LEU A 80 3.93 5.99 -6.28
N GLY A 81 4.63 5.60 -5.21
CA GLY A 81 6.08 5.47 -5.23
C GLY A 81 6.51 4.23 -6.03
N PRO A 82 7.59 4.28 -6.83
CA PRO A 82 8.11 3.09 -7.48
C PRO A 82 8.68 2.11 -6.44
N TYR A 83 8.44 0.82 -6.64
CA TYR A 83 9.10 -0.21 -5.84
C TYR A 83 10.63 -0.14 -6.03
N PRO A 84 11.44 -0.18 -4.97
CA PRO A 84 12.89 -0.02 -5.06
C PRO A 84 13.56 -1.31 -5.57
N TYR A 85 13.49 -1.55 -6.88
CA TYR A 85 14.08 -2.72 -7.54
C TYR A 85 15.59 -2.87 -7.34
N ASP A 86 16.31 -1.77 -7.16
CA ASP A 86 17.76 -1.77 -6.97
C ASP A 86 18.19 -2.59 -5.75
N ARG A 87 17.31 -2.70 -4.75
CA ARG A 87 17.55 -3.46 -3.51
C ARG A 87 16.91 -4.84 -3.51
N TYR A 88 16.14 -5.18 -4.55
CA TYR A 88 15.37 -6.43 -4.62
C TYR A 88 16.19 -7.61 -5.19
N LYS A 89 17.20 -7.35 -6.01
CA LYS A 89 18.01 -8.39 -6.69
C LYS A 89 19.32 -8.76 -5.97
N GLN A 90 19.48 -8.40 -4.70
CA GLN A 90 20.66 -8.80 -3.91
C GLN A 90 20.53 -10.23 -3.40
#